data_AF-M7ASN8-F1
#
_entry.id   AF-M7ASN8-F1
#
_cell.length_a   1.000
_cell.length_b   1.000
_cell.length_c   1.000
_cell.angle_alpha   90.00
_cell.angle_beta   90.00
_cell.angle_gamma   90.00
#
_symmetry.space_group_name_H-M   'P 1'
#
loop_
_entity.id
_entity.type
_entity.pdbx_description
1 polymer ?
#
loop_
_entity_poly.entity_id
_entity_poly.type
_entity_poly.pdbx_seq_one_letter_code
_entity_poly.pdbx_strand_id
1 'polypeptide(L)'
;MAEPDAAFTLLLPGLRARCSRTAIIHGVDDAVCWAIPMSRLLQADKRAHHNALERKRRDHIKDSFHSLRDSVPSLQGEKASRAQILDKATEYIQYMRRKNHTHQQDIDDLKRQNALLEQQGSAMGEGWACIGQAGGQQLGLI
;
A
#
# COMPACT_ATOMS: atom_id res chain seq x y z
N MET A 1 21.90 -8.49 -74.08
CA MET A 1 21.90 -7.02 -74.23
C MET A 1 20.47 -6.55 -74.07
N ALA A 2 20.14 -5.98 -72.92
CA ALA A 2 18.90 -5.25 -72.68
C ALA A 2 19.32 -3.93 -72.05
N GLU A 3 19.13 -2.84 -72.80
CA GLU A 3 19.41 -1.48 -72.36
C GLU A 3 18.40 -1.06 -71.27
N PRO A 4 18.84 -0.29 -70.25
CA PRO A 4 18.00 0.31 -69.23
C PRO A 4 17.63 1.73 -69.63
N ASP A 5 16.38 2.17 -69.48
CA ASP A 5 16.14 3.61 -69.53
C ASP A 5 15.02 4.12 -68.62
N ALA A 6 15.39 5.18 -67.91
CA ALA A 6 14.60 6.30 -67.45
C ALA A 6 13.44 6.04 -66.47
N ALA A 7 13.75 6.10 -65.17
CA ALA A 7 12.89 6.82 -64.21
C ALA A 7 13.59 6.91 -62.84
N PHE A 8 14.16 8.07 -62.51
CA PHE A 8 13.84 8.81 -61.27
C PHE A 8 14.72 10.06 -61.13
N THR A 9 14.61 10.96 -62.10
CA THR A 9 14.73 12.39 -61.79
C THR A 9 13.56 12.72 -60.85
N LEU A 10 13.85 12.99 -59.57
CA LEU A 10 13.30 14.10 -58.78
C LEU A 10 13.84 14.05 -57.34
N LEU A 11 14.98 14.72 -57.18
CA LEU A 11 15.55 15.18 -55.92
C LEU A 11 14.58 16.20 -55.27
N LEU A 12 13.82 15.80 -54.26
CA LEU A 12 13.08 16.72 -53.39
C LEU A 12 14.00 17.24 -52.26
N PRO A 13 14.26 18.55 -52.14
CA PRO A 13 15.08 19.10 -51.08
C PRO A 13 14.24 19.28 -49.80
N GLY A 14 14.66 18.70 -48.67
CA GLY A 14 14.11 19.10 -47.37
C GLY A 14 14.11 18.11 -46.21
N LEU A 15 14.37 16.81 -46.41
CA LEU A 15 14.36 15.86 -45.29
C LEU A 15 15.74 15.80 -44.63
N ARG A 16 15.91 16.53 -43.52
CA ARG A 16 17.00 16.29 -42.58
C ARG A 16 16.85 14.89 -41.98
N ALA A 17 17.65 13.94 -42.47
CA ALA A 17 17.76 12.61 -41.90
C ALA A 17 18.30 12.72 -40.46
N ARG A 18 17.52 12.24 -39.49
CA ARG A 18 18.01 11.95 -38.14
C ARG A 18 17.97 10.45 -37.95
N CYS A 19 19.08 9.80 -38.27
CA CYS A 19 19.26 8.38 -38.00
C CYS A 19 19.63 8.24 -36.50
N SER A 20 18.83 7.51 -35.72
CA SER A 20 19.16 7.22 -34.32
C SER A 20 19.51 5.76 -34.12
N ARG A 21 20.52 5.54 -33.29
CA ARG A 21 21.53 4.48 -33.31
C ARG A 21 21.08 3.09 -32.81
N THR A 22 19.82 2.72 -32.93
CA THR A 22 19.28 1.46 -32.35
C THR A 22 18.95 0.42 -33.43
N ALA A 23 19.86 0.26 -34.39
CA ALA A 23 19.78 -0.76 -35.45
C ALA A 23 20.64 -1.97 -35.10
N ILE A 24 20.39 -2.61 -33.96
CA ILE A 24 21.01 -3.87 -33.56
C ILE A 24 19.96 -4.54 -32.68
N ILE A 25 19.23 -5.57 -33.12
CA ILE A 25 19.11 -6.93 -32.49
C ILE A 25 18.18 -7.88 -33.29
N HIS A 26 17.42 -7.44 -34.31
CA HIS A 26 16.63 -8.37 -35.15
C HIS A 26 16.85 -8.03 -36.62
N GLY A 27 17.68 -8.84 -37.29
CA GLY A 27 17.94 -8.73 -38.73
C GLY A 27 16.66 -8.92 -39.54
N VAL A 28 16.03 -7.80 -39.88
CA VAL A 28 14.99 -7.70 -40.90
C VAL A 28 15.50 -6.69 -41.90
N ASP A 29 16.20 -7.18 -42.91
CA ASP A 29 16.43 -6.47 -44.16
C ASP A 29 15.07 -6.35 -44.85
N ASP A 30 14.32 -5.27 -44.61
CA ASP A 30 13.26 -4.78 -45.50
C ASP A 30 12.69 -3.44 -44.98
N ALA A 31 13.06 -2.37 -45.70
CA ALA A 31 12.33 -1.15 -46.01
C ALA A 31 10.92 -0.85 -45.40
N VAL A 32 10.68 -0.99 -44.10
CA VAL A 32 9.47 -0.42 -43.45
C VAL A 32 9.78 0.93 -42.81
N CYS A 33 10.36 1.84 -43.60
CA CYS A 33 10.43 3.27 -43.30
C CYS A 33 9.60 4.10 -44.30
N TRP A 34 8.62 3.48 -44.96
CA TRP A 34 7.71 4.20 -45.85
C TRP A 34 6.61 4.86 -45.02
N ALA A 35 6.71 6.19 -44.92
CA ALA A 35 5.64 7.14 -44.62
C ALA A 35 4.49 6.60 -43.74
N ILE A 36 4.71 6.49 -42.43
CA ILE A 36 3.59 6.35 -41.48
C ILE A 36 2.73 7.62 -41.62
N PRO A 37 1.47 7.53 -42.08
CA PRO A 37 0.61 8.70 -42.20
C PRO A 37 0.50 9.42 -40.85
N MET A 38 0.39 10.75 -40.84
CA MET A 38 0.32 11.54 -39.60
C MET A 38 -0.78 11.05 -38.64
N SER A 39 -1.88 10.50 -39.17
CA SER A 39 -2.94 9.83 -38.42
C SER A 39 -2.47 8.58 -37.66
N ARG A 40 -1.56 7.79 -38.24
CA ARG A 40 -0.96 6.59 -37.65
C ARG A 40 0.14 6.96 -36.64
N LEU A 41 0.86 8.07 -36.83
CA LEU A 41 1.75 8.65 -35.80
C LEU A 41 0.96 9.14 -34.58
N LEU A 42 -0.15 9.85 -34.78
CA LEU A 42 -1.01 10.30 -33.69
C LEU A 42 -1.63 9.12 -32.92
N GLN A 43 -2.00 8.04 -33.60
CA GLN A 43 -2.41 6.79 -32.95
C GLN A 43 -1.26 6.10 -32.21
N ALA A 44 -0.03 6.16 -32.72
CA ALA A 44 1.14 5.65 -32.02
C ALA A 44 1.42 6.46 -30.76
N ASP A 45 1.28 7.78 -30.81
CA ASP A 45 1.44 8.67 -29.67
C ASP A 45 0.36 8.46 -28.60
N LYS A 46 -0.90 8.34 -29.00
CA LYS A 46 -2.00 7.94 -28.10
C LYS A 46 -1.75 6.59 -27.44
N ARG A 47 -1.26 5.60 -28.19
CA ARG A 47 -0.89 4.28 -27.64
C ARG A 47 0.30 4.37 -26.69
N ALA A 48 1.32 5.17 -27.02
CA ALA A 48 2.49 5.39 -26.17
C ALA A 48 2.10 6.05 -24.85
N HIS A 49 1.27 7.09 -24.90
CA HIS A 49 0.72 7.78 -23.74
C HIS A 49 -0.11 6.84 -22.86
N HIS A 50 -1.03 6.06 -23.45
CA HIS A 50 -1.81 5.06 -22.73
C HIS A 50 -0.90 4.03 -22.04
N ASN A 51 0.11 3.52 -22.74
CA ASN A 51 1.08 2.57 -22.18
C ASN A 51 1.91 3.19 -21.04
N ALA A 52 2.21 4.48 -21.10
CA ALA A 52 2.91 5.20 -20.03
C ALA A 52 2.04 5.34 -18.78
N LEU A 53 0.78 5.75 -18.94
CA LEU A 53 -0.17 5.84 -17.82
C LEU A 53 -0.41 4.48 -17.16
N GLU A 54 -0.56 3.43 -17.96
CA GLU A 54 -0.80 2.09 -17.43
C GLU A 54 0.43 1.53 -16.68
N ARG A 55 1.66 1.86 -17.12
CA ARG A 55 2.87 1.57 -16.33
C ARG A 55 2.83 2.26 -14.98
N LYS A 56 2.57 3.57 -14.96
CA LYS A 56 2.44 4.35 -13.72
C LYS A 56 1.38 3.74 -12.78
N ARG A 57 0.22 3.34 -13.31
CA ARG A 57 -0.82 2.67 -12.52
C ARG A 57 -0.32 1.35 -11.91
N ARG A 58 0.41 0.53 -12.67
CA ARG A 58 0.98 -0.73 -12.16
C ARG A 58 2.03 -0.50 -11.08
N ASP A 59 2.86 0.54 -11.23
CA ASP A 59 3.86 0.90 -10.22
C ASP A 59 3.18 1.32 -8.91
N HIS A 60 2.14 2.15 -8.97
CA HIS A 60 1.36 2.54 -7.79
C HIS A 60 0.71 1.34 -7.08
N ILE A 61 0.20 0.36 -7.84
CA ILE A 61 -0.33 -0.88 -7.27
C ILE A 61 0.78 -1.70 -6.64
N LYS A 62 1.93 -1.80 -7.31
CA LYS A 62 3.08 -2.50 -6.76
C LYS A 62 3.47 -1.88 -5.42
N ASP A 63 3.55 -0.56 -5.31
CA ASP A 63 3.88 0.13 -4.07
C ASP A 63 2.84 -0.16 -2.97
N SER A 64 1.54 -0.14 -3.32
CA SER A 64 0.47 -0.49 -2.39
C SER A 64 0.60 -1.93 -1.84
N PHE A 65 1.02 -2.89 -2.67
CA PHE A 65 1.31 -4.26 -2.22
C PHE A 65 2.54 -4.34 -1.30
N HIS A 66 3.56 -3.50 -1.50
CA HIS A 66 4.71 -3.43 -0.60
C HIS A 66 4.27 -2.88 0.77
N SER A 67 3.54 -1.76 0.79
CA SER A 67 3.01 -1.20 2.04
C SER A 67 2.08 -2.17 2.80
N LEU A 68 1.25 -2.92 2.07
CA LEU A 68 0.41 -3.94 2.67
C LEU A 68 1.23 -5.08 3.29
N ARG A 69 2.27 -5.56 2.58
CA ARG A 69 3.17 -6.60 3.08
C ARG A 69 3.87 -6.16 4.37
N ASP A 70 4.38 -4.93 4.40
CA ASP A 70 5.12 -4.40 5.56
C ASP A 70 4.22 -4.26 6.79
N SER A 71 2.91 -4.05 6.59
CA SER A 71 1.91 -3.96 7.65
C SER A 71 1.51 -5.32 8.25
N VAL A 72 1.88 -6.44 7.61
CA VAL A 72 1.54 -7.80 8.05
C VAL A 72 2.79 -8.46 8.64
N PRO A 73 2.88 -8.65 9.98
CA PRO A 73 4.09 -9.14 10.63
C PRO A 73 4.62 -10.48 10.10
N SER A 74 3.72 -11.38 9.70
CA SER A 74 4.08 -12.71 9.17
C SER A 74 4.73 -12.69 7.78
N LEU A 75 4.74 -11.55 7.09
CA LEU A 75 5.31 -11.41 5.74
C LEU A 75 6.57 -10.53 5.69
N GLN A 76 6.95 -9.96 6.83
CA GLN A 76 8.14 -9.10 6.94
C GLN A 76 9.39 -9.94 6.67
N GLY A 77 10.27 -9.44 5.79
CA GLY A 77 11.54 -10.10 5.46
C GLY A 77 11.45 -11.26 4.44
N GLU A 78 10.27 -11.79 4.11
CA GLU A 78 10.13 -12.94 3.22
C GLU A 78 9.53 -12.60 1.83
N LYS A 79 10.02 -13.23 0.75
CA LYS A 79 9.46 -13.05 -0.60
C LYS A 79 8.05 -13.66 -0.67
N ALA A 80 7.02 -12.82 -0.59
CA ALA A 80 5.62 -13.24 -0.70
C ALA A 80 5.02 -12.91 -2.08
N SER A 81 4.25 -13.84 -2.65
CA SER A 81 3.46 -13.59 -3.86
C SER A 81 2.26 -12.67 -3.58
N ARG A 82 1.69 -12.04 -4.62
CA ARG A 82 0.51 -11.18 -4.46
C ARG A 82 -0.68 -11.89 -3.80
N ALA A 83 -0.93 -13.15 -4.17
CA ALA A 83 -1.99 -13.94 -3.56
C ALA A 83 -1.73 -14.16 -2.07
N GLN A 84 -0.52 -14.62 -1.71
CA GLN A 84 -0.14 -14.80 -0.30
C GLN A 84 -0.24 -13.52 0.52
N ILE A 85 0.11 -12.36 -0.07
CA ILE A 85 -0.04 -11.06 0.63
C ILE A 85 -1.51 -10.82 0.99
N LEU A 86 -2.44 -11.07 0.07
CA LEU A 86 -3.88 -10.88 0.31
C LEU A 86 -4.43 -11.91 1.32
N ASP A 87 -4.02 -13.17 1.21
CA ASP A 87 -4.46 -14.24 2.12
C ASP A 87 -3.99 -13.96 3.55
N LYS A 88 -2.70 -13.66 3.73
CA LYS A 88 -2.13 -13.35 5.05
C LYS A 88 -2.61 -12.02 5.61
N ALA A 89 -2.88 -11.01 4.78
CA ALA A 89 -3.51 -9.78 5.24
C ALA A 89 -4.93 -10.05 5.78
N THR A 90 -5.72 -10.86 5.07
CA THR A 90 -7.05 -11.28 5.51
C THR A 90 -6.99 -12.03 6.84
N GLU A 91 -6.11 -13.04 6.94
CA GLU A 91 -5.89 -13.81 8.17
C GLU A 91 -5.50 -12.90 9.33
N TYR A 92 -4.57 -11.95 9.09
CA TYR A 92 -4.08 -11.04 10.11
C TYR A 92 -5.18 -10.09 10.62
N ILE A 93 -6.03 -9.56 9.73
CA ILE A 93 -7.19 -8.73 10.13
C ILE A 93 -8.14 -9.54 11.01
N GLN A 94 -8.45 -10.78 10.64
CA GLN A 94 -9.34 -11.65 11.44
C GLN A 94 -8.73 -11.99 12.81
N TYR A 95 -7.42 -12.24 12.84
CA TYR A 95 -6.68 -12.45 14.08
C TYR A 95 -6.74 -11.22 14.99
N MET A 96 -6.41 -10.03 14.46
CA MET A 96 -6.42 -8.79 15.22
C MET A 96 -7.80 -8.42 15.73
N ARG A 97 -8.87 -8.69 14.98
CA ARG A 97 -10.26 -8.51 15.45
C ARG A 97 -10.57 -9.36 16.68
N ARG A 98 -10.21 -10.66 16.65
CA ARG A 98 -10.39 -11.56 17.79
C ARG A 98 -9.55 -11.12 19.00
N LYS A 99 -8.28 -10.78 18.77
CA LYS A 99 -7.36 -10.31 19.81
C LYS A 99 -7.87 -9.04 20.49
N ASN A 100 -8.31 -8.04 19.71
CA ASN A 100 -8.86 -6.80 20.27
C ASN A 100 -10.14 -7.06 21.06
N HIS A 101 -10.98 -8.00 20.62
CA HIS A 101 -12.19 -8.37 21.37
C HIS A 101 -11.85 -8.97 22.72
N THR A 102 -10.91 -9.92 22.78
CA THR A 102 -10.44 -10.49 24.06
C THR A 102 -9.84 -9.41 24.95
N HIS A 103 -8.96 -8.54 24.42
CA HIS A 103 -8.42 -7.44 25.22
C HIS A 103 -9.49 -6.49 25.74
N GLN A 104 -10.55 -6.23 24.97
CA GLN A 104 -11.66 -5.42 25.44
C GLN A 104 -12.42 -6.10 26.58
N GLN A 105 -12.63 -7.42 26.49
CA GLN A 105 -13.23 -8.20 27.58
C GLN A 105 -12.36 -8.14 28.85
N ASP A 106 -11.05 -8.34 28.72
CA ASP A 106 -10.10 -8.25 29.82
C ASP A 106 -10.16 -6.86 30.49
N ILE A 107 -10.21 -5.79 29.70
CA ILE A 107 -10.36 -4.42 30.20
C ILE A 107 -11.67 -4.25 30.99
N ASP A 108 -12.77 -4.78 30.48
CA ASP A 108 -14.09 -4.63 31.11
C ASP A 108 -14.22 -5.46 32.40
N ASP A 109 -13.57 -6.63 32.45
CA ASP A 109 -13.48 -7.47 33.65
C ASP A 109 -12.59 -6.81 34.71
N LEU A 110 -11.42 -6.29 34.34
CA LEU A 110 -10.54 -5.57 35.24
C LEU A 110 -11.18 -4.31 35.81
N LYS A 111 -11.95 -3.56 35.00
CA LYS A 111 -12.72 -2.40 35.47
C LYS A 111 -13.78 -2.79 36.50
N ARG A 112 -14.48 -3.91 36.29
CA ARG A 112 -15.46 -4.42 37.27
C ARG A 112 -14.79 -4.83 38.58
N GLN A 113 -13.63 -5.48 38.51
CA GLN A 113 -12.85 -5.85 39.69
C GLN A 113 -12.37 -4.61 40.46
N ASN A 114 -11.81 -3.62 39.77
CA ASN A 114 -11.38 -2.37 40.39
C ASN A 114 -12.52 -1.64 41.08
N ALA A 115 -13.69 -1.53 40.43
CA ALA A 115 -14.87 -0.90 41.04
C ALA A 115 -15.31 -1.60 42.33
N LEU A 116 -15.27 -2.94 42.36
CA LEU A 116 -15.61 -3.70 43.56
C LEU A 116 -14.58 -3.46 44.70
N LEU A 117 -13.29 -3.41 44.36
CA LEU A 117 -12.23 -3.14 45.32
C LEU A 117 -12.29 -1.71 45.86
N GLU A 118 -12.56 -0.72 45.02
CA GLU A 118 -12.77 0.67 45.42
C GLU A 118 -13.97 0.83 46.36
N GLN A 119 -15.06 0.10 46.10
CA GLN A 119 -16.21 0.05 47.00
C GLN A 119 -15.85 -0.55 48.36
N GLN A 120 -15.09 -1.65 48.39
CA GLN A 120 -14.63 -2.27 49.63
C GLN A 120 -13.68 -1.36 50.41
N GLY A 121 -12.74 -0.70 49.73
CA GLY A 121 -11.80 0.25 50.33
C GLY A 121 -12.50 1.46 50.93
N SER A 122 -13.53 1.97 50.25
CA SER A 122 -14.36 3.08 50.75
C SER A 122 -15.16 2.67 52.00
N ALA A 123 -15.82 1.51 51.96
CA ALA A 123 -16.59 1.00 53.10
C ALA A 123 -15.71 0.71 54.33
N MET A 124 -14.50 0.18 54.12
CA MET A 124 -13.52 0.05 55.21
C MET A 124 -13.08 1.43 55.72
N GLY A 125 -12.74 2.38 54.85
CA GLY A 125 -12.35 3.73 55.25
C GLY A 125 -13.38 4.44 56.14
N GLU A 126 -14.67 4.30 55.82
CA GLU A 126 -15.78 4.81 56.63
C GLU A 126 -15.85 4.13 58.02
N GLY A 127 -15.69 2.81 58.08
CA GLY A 127 -15.65 2.08 59.35
C GLY A 127 -14.50 2.50 60.25
N TRP A 128 -13.31 2.76 59.68
CA TRP A 128 -12.16 3.26 60.45
C TRP A 128 -12.36 4.70 60.92
N ALA A 129 -13.06 5.56 60.15
CA ALA A 129 -13.40 6.91 60.57
C ALA A 129 -14.35 6.92 61.80
N CYS A 130 -15.31 5.99 61.88
CA CYS A 130 -16.18 5.83 63.05
C CYS A 130 -15.42 5.40 64.32
N ILE A 131 -14.43 4.50 64.20
CA ILE A 131 -13.61 4.07 65.34
C ILE A 131 -12.79 5.25 65.90
N GLY A 132 -12.27 6.12 65.03
CA GLY A 132 -11.54 7.32 65.43
C GLY A 132 -12.39 8.35 66.19
N GLN A 133 -13.67 8.51 65.85
CA GLN A 133 -14.59 9.41 66.57
C GLN A 133 -15.02 8.87 67.95
N ALA A 134 -15.11 7.55 68.12
CA ALA A 134 -15.49 6.95 69.40
C ALA A 134 -14.40 7.06 70.48
N GLY A 135 -13.13 7.18 70.10
CA GLY A 135 -12.01 7.33 71.04
C GLY A 135 -11.79 8.74 71.61
N GLY A 136 -12.47 9.77 71.08
CA GLY A 136 -12.22 11.18 71.40
C GLY A 136 -13.13 11.82 72.46
N GLN A 137 -14.12 11.10 73.01
CA GLN A 137 -15.21 11.70 73.80
C GLN A 137 -15.21 11.37 75.30
N GLN A 138 -14.07 10.98 75.91
CA GLN A 138 -14.02 10.58 77.33
C GLN A 138 -12.92 11.27 78.17
N LEU A 139 -12.44 12.47 77.81
CA LEU A 139 -11.53 13.24 78.67
C LEU A 139 -11.98 14.70 78.78
N GLY A 140 -13.03 14.92 79.57
CA GLY A 140 -13.55 16.25 79.86
C GLY A 140 -14.64 16.21 80.91
N LEU A 141 -14.39 15.57 82.05
CA LEU A 141 -15.28 15.58 83.22
C LEU A 141 -14.55 15.03 84.45
N ILE A 142 -13.54 15.76 84.95
CA ILE A 142 -13.21 15.87 86.38
C ILE A 142 -12.50 17.21 86.59
#